data_AF-A0AAN7YHH5-F1
#
_entry.id   AF-A0AAN7YHH5-F1
#
_cell.length_a   1.000
_cell.length_b   1.000
_cell.length_c   1.000
_cell.angle_alpha   90.00
_cell.angle_beta   90.00
_cell.angle_gamma   90.00
#
_symmetry.space_group_name_H-M   'P 1'
#
loop_
_entity.id
_entity.type
_entity.pdbx_description
1 polymer ?
#
loop_
_entity_poly.entity_id
_entity_poly.type
_entity_poly.pdbx_seq_one_letter_code
_entity_poly.pdbx_strand_id
1 'polypeptide(L)'
;MVDVDSPHVSSVTSDFKDQAVKTETQAERMAQEADHKARVESARAEEKAKEEANKAKEKAEEAKNKAAAKGKEVKKAAKQEARHLDANKDNPVFVGNAILWTVTAVAVAVGAYQKHTEGKLDVELAGKVALGLGVLGAADYFGSKWLVENKFPVDNSNK
;
A
#
# COMPACT_ATOMS: atom_id res chain seq x y z
N MET A 1 63.28 50.39 -26.80
CA MET A 1 61.91 49.95 -27.07
C MET A 1 61.50 49.06 -25.92
N VAL A 2 60.64 49.58 -25.05
CA VAL A 2 60.00 48.79 -23.99
C VAL A 2 58.73 48.25 -24.63
N ASP A 3 58.60 46.93 -24.62
CA ASP A 3 57.41 46.20 -25.07
C ASP A 3 56.27 46.48 -24.07
N VAL A 4 55.17 47.05 -24.57
CA VAL A 4 53.98 47.47 -23.79
C VAL A 4 52.81 46.50 -24.04
N ASP A 5 53.07 45.25 -24.46
CA ASP A 5 52.01 44.26 -24.63
C ASP A 5 52.22 43.04 -23.73
N SER A 6 52.25 43.26 -22.41
CA SER A 6 51.84 42.20 -21.47
C SER A 6 50.33 42.34 -21.23
N PRO A 7 49.49 41.35 -21.59
CA PRO A 7 48.06 41.38 -21.31
C PRO A 7 47.86 41.38 -19.80
N HIS A 8 47.72 42.57 -19.22
CA HIS A 8 47.45 42.72 -17.80
C HIS A 8 46.00 42.36 -17.55
N VAL A 9 45.73 41.06 -17.36
CA VAL A 9 44.43 40.60 -16.90
C VAL A 9 44.38 40.86 -15.40
N SER A 10 43.74 41.97 -15.02
CA SER A 10 43.42 42.23 -13.63
C SER A 10 42.42 41.16 -13.18
N SER A 11 42.93 40.12 -12.50
CA SER A 11 42.09 39.09 -11.90
C SER A 11 41.28 39.75 -10.80
N VAL A 12 39.97 39.73 -10.95
CA VAL A 12 39.03 40.11 -9.89
C VAL A 12 39.43 39.34 -8.61
N THR A 13 39.62 40.04 -7.49
CA THR A 13 40.00 39.40 -6.23
C THR A 13 38.93 38.40 -5.82
N SER A 14 39.33 37.28 -5.20
CA SER A 14 38.41 36.22 -4.74
C SER A 14 37.27 36.75 -3.88
N ASP A 15 37.55 37.83 -3.16
CA ASP A 15 36.67 38.45 -2.15
C ASP A 15 35.61 39.37 -2.79
N PHE A 16 35.52 39.42 -4.12
CA PHE A 16 34.52 40.21 -4.85
C PHE A 16 33.08 39.81 -4.51
N LYS A 17 32.84 38.52 -4.21
CA LYS A 17 31.53 38.02 -3.77
C LYS A 17 31.15 38.46 -2.35
N ASP A 18 32.14 38.83 -1.54
CA ASP A 18 31.98 39.20 -0.13
C ASP A 18 31.89 40.72 0.09
N GLN A 19 32.01 41.52 -0.98
CA GLN A 19 31.89 42.98 -0.88
C GLN A 19 30.45 43.41 -0.56
N ALA A 20 30.28 44.29 0.41
CA ALA A 20 28.99 44.86 0.78
C ALA A 20 28.32 45.59 -0.41
N VAL A 21 27.01 45.40 -0.58
CA VAL A 21 26.23 45.99 -1.67
C VAL A 21 26.25 47.52 -1.57
N LYS A 22 26.84 48.18 -2.57
CA LYS A 22 27.12 49.64 -2.53
C LYS A 22 25.97 50.52 -3.05
N THR A 23 24.94 49.94 -3.69
CA THR A 23 23.87 50.69 -4.37
C THR A 23 22.49 50.09 -4.09
N GLU A 24 21.48 50.95 -3.87
CA GLU A 24 20.10 50.55 -3.55
C GLU A 24 19.47 49.63 -4.63
N THR A 25 19.79 49.85 -5.91
CA THR A 25 19.35 49.02 -7.05
C THR A 25 19.93 47.60 -7.09
N GLN A 26 21.03 47.32 -6.39
CA GLN A 26 21.54 45.95 -6.23
C GLN A 26 20.85 45.22 -5.08
N ALA A 27 20.50 45.95 -4.00
CA ALA A 27 19.72 45.39 -2.90
C ALA A 27 18.30 45.00 -3.37
N GLU A 28 17.66 45.85 -4.19
CA GLU A 28 16.35 45.59 -4.78
C GLU A 28 16.32 44.29 -5.62
N ARG A 29 17.35 44.05 -6.45
CA ARG A 29 17.48 42.82 -7.25
C ARG A 29 17.62 41.58 -6.38
N MET A 30 18.46 41.64 -5.35
CA MET A 30 18.68 40.51 -4.45
C MET A 30 17.41 40.16 -3.66
N ALA A 31 16.62 41.17 -3.25
CA ALA A 31 15.33 40.96 -2.61
C ALA A 31 14.31 40.31 -3.56
N GLN A 32 14.25 40.75 -4.81
CA GLN A 32 13.36 40.15 -5.83
C GLN A 32 13.77 38.73 -6.20
N GLU A 33 15.07 38.43 -6.32
CA GLU A 33 15.56 37.07 -6.55
C GLU A 33 15.25 36.13 -5.39
N ALA A 34 15.34 36.63 -4.14
CA ALA A 34 14.96 35.88 -2.95
C ALA A 34 13.45 35.61 -2.90
N ASP A 35 12.61 36.61 -3.19
CA ASP A 35 11.15 36.45 -3.25
C ASP A 35 10.74 35.48 -4.36
N HIS A 36 11.36 35.59 -5.54
CA HIS A 36 11.12 34.68 -6.65
C HIS A 36 11.54 33.24 -6.30
N LYS A 37 12.69 33.06 -5.65
CA LYS A 37 13.15 31.74 -5.20
C LYS A 37 12.18 31.14 -4.17
N ALA A 38 11.72 31.93 -3.20
CA ALA A 38 10.73 31.48 -2.21
C ALA A 38 9.39 31.10 -2.85
N ARG A 39 8.93 31.86 -3.85
CA ARG A 39 7.71 31.52 -4.63
C ARG A 39 7.87 30.23 -5.43
N VAL A 40 9.01 30.02 -6.08
CA VAL A 40 9.27 28.79 -6.83
C VAL A 40 9.35 27.57 -5.90
N GLU A 41 9.98 27.73 -4.73
CA GLU A 41 10.16 26.65 -3.76
C GLU A 41 8.84 26.25 -3.09
N SER A 42 8.02 27.23 -2.73
CA SER A 42 6.66 27.01 -2.22
C SER A 42 5.74 26.38 -3.28
N ALA A 43 5.77 26.85 -4.53
CA ALA A 43 5.01 26.25 -5.63
C ALA A 43 5.41 24.79 -5.87
N ARG A 44 6.71 24.47 -5.79
CA ARG A 44 7.22 23.10 -5.96
C ARG A 44 6.84 22.19 -4.80
N ALA A 45 6.79 22.71 -3.58
CA ALA A 45 6.31 21.97 -2.42
C ALA A 45 4.80 21.65 -2.56
N GLU A 46 4.02 22.60 -3.04
CA GLU A 46 2.58 22.42 -3.28
C GLU A 46 2.29 21.40 -4.40
N GLU A 47 3.09 21.41 -5.47
CA GLU A 47 3.01 20.44 -6.56
C GLU A 47 3.30 19.01 -6.07
N LYS A 48 4.37 18.81 -5.29
CA LYS A 48 4.70 17.51 -4.71
C LYS A 48 3.60 17.00 -3.79
N ALA A 49 3.03 17.86 -2.95
CA ALA A 49 1.92 17.49 -2.08
C ALA A 49 0.68 17.07 -2.89
N LYS A 50 0.37 17.77 -3.99
CA LYS A 50 -0.71 17.40 -4.91
C LYS A 50 -0.44 16.07 -5.63
N GLU A 51 0.80 15.82 -6.04
CA GLU A 51 1.19 14.57 -6.69
C GLU A 51 1.07 13.37 -5.75
N GLU A 52 1.54 13.50 -4.50
CA GLU A 52 1.40 12.45 -3.48
C GLU A 52 -0.08 12.19 -3.13
N ALA A 53 -0.88 13.25 -2.99
CA ALA A 53 -2.31 13.13 -2.77
C ALA A 53 -3.02 12.43 -3.93
N ASN A 54 -2.65 12.73 -5.18
CA ASN A 54 -3.21 12.05 -6.35
C ASN A 54 -2.79 10.58 -6.41
N LYS A 55 -1.51 10.26 -6.16
CA LYS A 55 -1.04 8.85 -6.09
C LYS A 55 -1.76 8.06 -4.99
N ALA A 56 -2.03 8.68 -3.84
CA ALA A 56 -2.81 8.06 -2.77
C ALA A 56 -4.26 7.78 -3.20
N LYS A 57 -4.91 8.74 -3.87
CA LYS A 57 -6.27 8.58 -4.42
C LYS A 57 -6.33 7.49 -5.48
N GLU A 58 -5.38 7.45 -6.42
CA GLU A 58 -5.31 6.41 -7.45
C GLU A 58 -5.14 5.01 -6.84
N LYS A 59 -4.23 4.85 -5.88
CA LYS A 59 -4.05 3.57 -5.17
C LYS A 59 -5.32 3.16 -4.40
N ALA A 60 -6.03 4.11 -3.80
CA ALA A 60 -7.28 3.84 -3.10
C ALA A 60 -8.40 3.41 -4.06
N GLU A 61 -8.55 4.09 -5.20
CA GLU A 61 -9.50 3.71 -6.25
C GLU A 61 -9.16 2.35 -6.87
N GLU A 62 -7.88 2.07 -7.14
CA GLU A 62 -7.44 0.77 -7.64
C GLU A 62 -7.72 -0.35 -6.63
N ALA A 63 -7.46 -0.12 -5.33
CA ALA A 63 -7.77 -1.06 -4.27
C ALA A 63 -9.28 -1.33 -4.17
N LYS A 64 -10.10 -0.28 -4.27
CA LYS A 64 -11.57 -0.37 -4.25
C LYS A 64 -12.11 -1.13 -5.46
N ASN A 65 -11.61 -0.85 -6.66
CA ASN A 65 -12.01 -1.54 -7.88
C ASN A 65 -11.60 -3.02 -7.85
N LYS A 66 -10.40 -3.33 -7.37
CA LYS A 66 -9.95 -4.72 -7.14
C LYS A 66 -10.81 -5.41 -6.08
N ALA A 67 -11.17 -4.73 -5.00
CA ALA A 67 -12.05 -5.28 -3.97
C ALA A 67 -13.46 -5.57 -4.51
N ALA A 68 -14.02 -4.67 -5.32
CA ALA A 68 -15.33 -4.86 -5.96
C ALA A 68 -15.32 -6.03 -6.96
N ALA A 69 -14.27 -6.14 -7.78
CA ALA A 69 -14.09 -7.27 -8.69
C ALA A 69 -13.96 -8.60 -7.93
N LYS A 70 -13.12 -8.64 -6.90
CA LYS A 70 -12.97 -9.82 -6.03
C LYS A 70 -14.26 -10.15 -5.29
N GLY A 71 -15.05 -9.16 -4.87
CA GLY A 71 -16.34 -9.39 -4.22
C GLY A 71 -17.33 -10.15 -5.10
N LYS A 72 -17.34 -9.89 -6.41
CA LYS A 72 -18.17 -10.66 -7.37
C LYS A 72 -17.71 -12.11 -7.48
N GLU A 73 -16.39 -12.33 -7.52
CA GLU A 73 -15.82 -13.68 -7.57
C GLU A 73 -16.05 -14.45 -6.28
N VAL A 74 -15.86 -13.81 -5.11
CA VAL A 74 -16.18 -14.38 -3.79
C VAL A 74 -17.65 -14.78 -3.72
N LYS A 75 -18.58 -13.97 -4.24
CA LYS A 75 -20.00 -14.31 -4.24
C LYS A 75 -20.31 -15.54 -5.12
N LYS A 76 -19.65 -15.67 -6.28
CA LYS A 76 -19.79 -16.85 -7.14
C LYS A 76 -19.22 -18.10 -6.46
N ALA A 77 -18.01 -17.99 -5.91
CA ALA A 77 -17.34 -19.07 -5.20
C ALA A 77 -18.15 -19.52 -3.98
N ALA A 78 -18.66 -18.58 -3.17
CA ALA A 78 -19.53 -18.89 -2.04
C ALA A 78 -20.81 -19.63 -2.47
N LYS A 79 -21.39 -19.30 -3.63
CA LYS A 79 -22.56 -20.02 -4.15
C LYS A 79 -22.19 -21.42 -4.65
N GLN A 80 -21.00 -21.61 -5.22
CA GLN A 80 -20.50 -22.92 -5.62
C GLN A 80 -20.20 -23.80 -4.40
N GLU A 81 -19.51 -23.25 -3.40
CA GLU A 81 -19.23 -23.91 -2.12
C GLU A 81 -20.52 -24.26 -1.37
N ALA A 82 -21.53 -23.37 -1.37
CA ALA A 82 -22.84 -23.69 -0.79
C ALA A 82 -23.49 -24.91 -1.48
N ARG A 83 -23.43 -24.97 -2.81
CA ARG A 83 -23.92 -26.15 -3.56
C ARG A 83 -23.11 -27.41 -3.26
N HIS A 84 -21.80 -27.26 -3.11
CA HIS A 84 -20.92 -28.37 -2.77
C HIS A 84 -21.20 -28.87 -1.34
N LEU A 85 -21.48 -27.97 -0.40
CA LEU A 85 -21.90 -28.31 0.95
C LEU A 85 -23.27 -28.99 0.95
N ASP A 86 -24.24 -28.49 0.19
CA ASP A 86 -25.56 -29.13 0.05
C ASP A 86 -25.45 -30.56 -0.49
N ALA A 87 -24.55 -30.79 -1.46
CA ALA A 87 -24.28 -32.11 -2.03
C ALA A 87 -23.52 -33.06 -1.08
N ASN A 88 -22.79 -32.52 -0.10
CA ASN A 88 -21.93 -33.28 0.83
C ASN A 88 -22.33 -33.09 2.30
N LYS A 89 -23.57 -32.65 2.56
CA LYS A 89 -24.07 -32.33 3.91
C LYS A 89 -24.06 -33.53 4.87
N ASP A 90 -24.08 -34.74 4.31
CA ASP A 90 -24.05 -35.99 5.08
C ASP A 90 -22.62 -36.39 5.49
N ASN A 91 -21.60 -35.69 4.97
CA ASN A 91 -20.21 -35.91 5.32
C ASN A 91 -19.77 -34.90 6.41
N PRO A 92 -19.42 -35.39 7.62
CA PRO A 92 -19.09 -34.54 8.75
C PRO A 92 -17.84 -33.68 8.54
N VAL A 93 -16.93 -34.07 7.63
CA VAL A 93 -15.73 -33.29 7.30
C VAL A 93 -16.12 -31.98 6.61
N PHE A 94 -17.03 -32.02 5.64
CA PHE A 94 -17.47 -30.82 4.92
C PHE A 94 -18.25 -29.86 5.80
N VAL A 95 -19.17 -30.38 6.62
CA VAL A 95 -19.92 -29.58 7.59
C VAL A 95 -18.99 -28.99 8.65
N GLY A 96 -18.04 -29.78 9.15
CA GLY A 96 -17.03 -29.34 10.11
C GLY A 96 -16.19 -28.18 9.56
N ASN A 97 -15.68 -28.29 8.33
CA ASN A 97 -14.89 -27.24 7.71
C ASN A 97 -15.72 -25.98 7.45
N ALA A 98 -16.97 -26.13 7.01
CA ALA A 98 -17.86 -24.98 6.82
C ALA A 98 -18.05 -24.19 8.12
N ILE A 99 -18.27 -24.89 9.25
CA ILE A 99 -18.38 -24.26 10.57
C ILE A 99 -17.05 -23.62 10.98
N LEU A 100 -15.93 -24.35 10.84
CA LEU A 100 -14.59 -23.88 11.21
C LEU A 100 -14.23 -22.58 10.50
N TRP A 101 -14.40 -22.53 9.17
CA TRP A 101 -14.09 -21.36 8.37
C TRP A 101 -15.07 -20.21 8.62
N THR A 102 -16.34 -20.50 8.89
CA THR A 102 -17.33 -19.47 9.27
C THR A 102 -16.95 -18.79 10.58
N VAL A 103 -16.63 -19.58 11.62
CA VAL A 103 -16.19 -19.04 12.92
C VAL A 103 -14.90 -18.24 12.77
N THR A 104 -13.94 -18.76 11.99
CA THR A 104 -12.68 -18.08 11.71
C THR A 104 -12.91 -16.74 11.01
N ALA A 105 -13.79 -16.69 10.01
CA ALA A 105 -14.13 -15.46 9.30
C ALA A 105 -14.78 -14.42 10.22
N VAL A 106 -15.70 -14.83 11.10
CA VAL A 106 -16.32 -13.94 12.09
C VAL A 106 -15.28 -13.40 13.08
N ALA A 107 -14.39 -14.26 13.59
CA ALA A 107 -13.33 -13.84 14.52
C ALA A 107 -12.39 -12.81 13.88
N VAL A 108 -11.97 -13.04 12.63
CA VAL A 108 -11.14 -12.09 11.87
C VAL A 108 -11.88 -10.78 11.62
N ALA A 109 -13.16 -10.84 11.23
CA ALA A 109 -13.97 -9.64 10.96
C ALA A 109 -14.15 -8.77 12.22
N VAL A 110 -14.48 -9.39 13.36
CA VAL A 110 -14.64 -8.70 14.65
C VAL A 110 -13.30 -8.09 15.10
N GLY A 111 -12.21 -8.86 15.03
CA GLY A 111 -10.88 -8.37 15.40
C GLY A 111 -10.39 -7.22 14.52
N ALA A 112 -10.63 -7.30 13.22
CA ALA A 112 -10.31 -6.23 12.27
C ALA A 112 -11.14 -4.97 12.54
N TYR A 113 -12.45 -5.10 12.82
CA TYR A 113 -13.30 -3.96 13.15
C TYR A 113 -12.82 -3.25 14.42
N GLN A 114 -12.55 -4.00 15.50
CA GLN A 114 -12.04 -3.44 16.73
C GLN A 114 -10.71 -2.69 16.50
N LYS A 115 -9.77 -3.30 15.76
CA LYS A 115 -8.46 -2.68 15.46
C LYS A 115 -8.54 -1.49 14.52
N HIS A 116 -9.52 -1.47 13.62
CA HIS A 116 -9.81 -0.30 12.81
C HIS A 116 -10.32 0.85 13.69
N THR A 117 -11.24 0.58 14.63
CA THR A 117 -11.76 1.63 15.52
C THR A 117 -10.70 2.17 16.49
N GLU A 118 -9.72 1.35 16.87
CA GLU A 118 -8.57 1.77 17.68
C GLU A 118 -7.50 2.56 16.89
N GLY A 119 -7.61 2.65 15.56
CA GLY A 119 -6.57 3.26 14.70
C GLY A 119 -5.26 2.47 14.64
N LYS A 120 -5.25 1.21 15.10
CA LYS A 120 -4.05 0.34 15.23
C LYS A 120 -3.98 -0.72 14.14
N LEU A 121 -4.52 -0.44 12.96
CA LEU A 121 -4.54 -1.39 11.86
C LEU A 121 -3.16 -1.37 11.17
N ASP A 122 -2.32 -2.30 11.58
CA ASP A 122 -0.91 -2.38 11.19
C ASP A 122 -0.66 -3.52 10.19
N VAL A 123 0.31 -3.31 9.29
CA VAL A 123 0.77 -4.30 8.32
C VAL A 123 1.41 -5.49 9.03
N GLU A 124 2.11 -5.27 10.15
CA GLU A 124 2.67 -6.38 10.94
C GLU A 124 1.55 -7.27 11.51
N LEU A 125 0.49 -6.65 12.04
CA LEU A 125 -0.68 -7.37 12.54
C LEU A 125 -1.37 -8.16 11.42
N ALA A 126 -1.59 -7.53 10.26
CA ALA A 126 -2.15 -8.20 9.10
C ALA A 126 -1.27 -9.38 8.65
N GLY A 127 0.06 -9.22 8.68
CA GLY A 127 1.03 -10.27 8.38
C GLY A 127 0.94 -11.46 9.33
N LYS A 128 0.82 -11.22 10.65
CA LYS A 128 0.63 -12.28 11.66
C LYS A 128 -0.69 -13.03 11.46
N VAL A 129 -1.79 -12.32 11.19
CA VAL A 129 -3.08 -12.94 10.89
C VAL A 129 -3.01 -13.78 9.62
N ALA A 130 -2.40 -13.26 8.55
CA ALA A 130 -2.21 -14.00 7.30
C ALA A 130 -1.37 -15.27 7.50
N LEU A 131 -0.28 -15.19 8.28
CA LEU A 131 0.53 -16.35 8.65
C LEU A 131 -0.29 -17.39 9.41
N GLY A 132 -1.08 -16.95 10.40
CA GLY A 132 -1.95 -17.84 11.18
C GLY A 132 -3.00 -18.56 10.31
N LEU A 133 -3.67 -17.84 9.41
CA LEU A 133 -4.62 -18.42 8.46
C LEU A 133 -3.94 -19.42 7.50
N GLY A 134 -2.69 -19.14 7.09
CA GLY A 134 -1.91 -20.05 6.26
C GLY A 134 -1.62 -21.37 6.96
N VAL A 135 -1.18 -21.33 8.23
CA VAL A 135 -0.93 -22.53 9.03
C VAL A 135 -2.24 -23.30 9.29
N LEU A 136 -3.32 -22.60 9.66
CA LEU A 136 -4.62 -23.22 9.89
C LEU A 136 -5.14 -23.91 8.63
N GLY A 137 -5.05 -23.25 7.47
CA GLY A 137 -5.48 -23.83 6.20
C GLY A 137 -4.67 -25.04 5.77
N ALA A 138 -3.36 -25.04 6.00
CA ALA A 138 -2.53 -26.21 5.73
C ALA A 138 -2.94 -27.40 6.62
N ALA A 139 -3.13 -27.17 7.93
CA ALA A 139 -3.57 -28.21 8.85
C ALA A 139 -4.97 -28.75 8.48
N ASP A 140 -5.92 -27.86 8.17
CA ASP A 140 -7.26 -28.22 7.73
C ASP A 140 -7.24 -29.08 6.46
N TYR A 141 -6.45 -28.68 5.45
CA TYR A 141 -6.34 -29.43 4.20
C TYR A 141 -5.79 -30.84 4.40
N PHE A 142 -4.67 -31.00 5.11
CA PHE A 142 -4.07 -32.33 5.33
C PHE A 142 -4.93 -33.19 6.25
N GLY A 143 -5.54 -32.60 7.29
CA GLY A 143 -6.46 -33.31 8.18
C GLY A 143 -7.71 -33.77 7.46
N SER A 144 -8.34 -32.88 6.69
CA SER A 144 -9.54 -33.19 5.90
C SER A 144 -9.27 -34.24 4.83
N LYS A 145 -8.14 -34.13 4.12
CA LYS A 145 -7.72 -35.12 3.13
C LYS A 145 -7.56 -36.51 3.76
N TRP A 146 -6.86 -36.59 4.90
CA TRP A 146 -6.71 -37.85 5.61
C TRP A 146 -8.04 -38.41 6.10
N LEU A 147 -8.92 -37.57 6.66
CA LEU A 147 -10.24 -37.99 7.13
C LEU A 147 -11.13 -38.50 6.00
N VAL A 148 -11.13 -37.82 4.86
CA VAL A 148 -11.89 -38.23 3.68
C VAL A 148 -11.36 -39.54 3.11
N GLU A 149 -10.04 -39.69 2.99
CA GLU A 149 -9.44 -40.90 2.43
C GLU A 149 -9.59 -42.13 3.35
N ASN A 150 -9.56 -41.95 4.68
CA ASN A 150 -9.51 -43.07 5.63
C ASN A 150 -10.82 -43.36 6.37
N LYS A 151 -11.70 -42.37 6.55
CA LYS A 151 -12.89 -42.51 7.43
C LYS A 151 -14.20 -42.07 6.79
N PHE A 152 -14.19 -41.00 6.00
CA PHE A 152 -15.39 -40.37 5.45
C PHE A 152 -15.26 -40.17 3.94
N PRO A 153 -15.23 -41.25 3.14
CA PRO A 153 -15.07 -41.16 1.70
C PRO A 153 -16.21 -40.37 1.06
N VAL A 154 -15.89 -39.60 0.02
CA VAL A 154 -16.86 -38.82 -0.75
C VAL A 154 -17.43 -39.69 -1.87
N ASP A 155 -18.75 -39.70 -2.02
CA ASP A 155 -19.40 -40.39 -3.13
C ASP A 155 -19.24 -39.58 -4.43
N ASN A 156 -18.39 -40.08 -5.33
CA ASN A 156 -18.08 -39.44 -6.61
C ASN A 156 -19.00 -39.91 -7.76
N SER A 157 -20.11 -40.60 -7.48
CA SER A 157 -21.00 -41.17 -8.50
C SER A 157 -21.80 -40.14 -9.33
N ASN A 158 -21.76 -38.85 -8.98
CA ASN A 158 -22.42 -37.75 -9.70
C ASN A 158 -21.44 -36.70 -10.26
N LYS A 159 -20.29 -37.13 -10.78
CA LYS A 159 -19.36 -36.27 -11.55
C LYS A 159 -19.49 -36.48 -13.05
#